data_AF-A0A1M3HN59-F1
#
_entry.id   AF-A0A1M3HN59-F1
#
_cell.length_a   1.000
_cell.length_b   1.000
_cell.length_c   1.000
_cell.angle_alpha   90.00
_cell.angle_beta   90.00
_cell.angle_gamma   90.00
#
_symmetry.space_group_name_H-M   'P 1'
#
loop_
_entity.id
_entity.type
_entity.pdbx_description
1 polymer ?
#
loop_
_entity_poly.entity_id
_entity_poly.type
_entity_poly.pdbx_seq_one_letter_code
_entity_poly.pdbx_strand_id
1 'polypeptide(L)'
;MQPILSVKGVSKSYTGKSGGVTEVLAGVNLDVAEGEFVAILGFSGAGKTTLISAVAGLLEPDAGEILLRGKPIDGPDKDRGLVFQSYSLFPWLTVEANVALAVDAVHKDRSKAERTALVRQKIELVGLGHAMERKPAQLSGGMRQRVAVARALAMEPEILLLDEPLSALDALTRAKLQDEIERIRKEEKRTIILVTNDVDEALLLADRVAVLTPAPAARIGQTFQIAIPRPREREAMNDDVEFQRLRKEIVGYLGGLNAAVSSDVQSSIALPNVTPLDLAPPPQAYRDAARSAVESRYLEFYKLRKVYPTPKGELTVVDDFNLLMDRGEFVSLIGHSGCGKSTVLTMAAGLNAISGGGIVLDNREIDVAGPDKAVVFQAPSLMPWLTARQNVALGVERVYPHAARAERRDIVDYYLDRVGLGDAKEKLAAEMSNGMRQRVGIARAFALSPRLLLLDEPFGMLDSLTRWDLQDVLVEVWNRTKVTAVMVTHDVDEAILLADRVVMMTNGPNAMIGKVLKVDLPRPRDRKTLLEDPKFYQYRQEVLHFLAEYDHGPAAKAA
;
A
#
# COMPACT_ATOMS: atom_id res chain seq x y z
N MET A 1 -9.60 33.95 13.15
CA MET A 1 -8.70 34.25 12.02
C MET A 1 -9.45 33.97 10.73
N GLN A 2 -9.25 34.78 9.69
CA GLN A 2 -9.77 34.45 8.36
C GLN A 2 -8.98 33.26 7.79
N PRO A 3 -9.64 32.31 7.10
CA PRO A 3 -8.95 31.20 6.45
C PRO A 3 -8.09 31.70 5.27
N ILE A 4 -6.93 31.06 5.05
CA ILE A 4 -6.12 31.32 3.86
C ILE A 4 -6.79 30.71 2.63
N LEU A 5 -7.39 29.52 2.76
CA LEU A 5 -8.14 28.84 1.70
C LEU A 5 -9.56 28.54 2.18
N SER A 6 -10.56 28.84 1.37
CA SER A 6 -11.96 28.50 1.62
C SER A 6 -12.57 27.84 0.40
N VAL A 7 -12.97 26.57 0.54
CA VAL A 7 -13.70 25.79 -0.45
C VAL A 7 -15.17 25.82 -0.03
N LYS A 8 -16.06 26.32 -0.90
CA LYS A 8 -17.48 26.53 -0.56
C LYS A 8 -18.40 25.89 -1.59
N GLY A 9 -19.13 24.87 -1.17
CA GLY A 9 -20.14 24.21 -1.99
C GLY A 9 -19.60 23.60 -3.29
N VAL A 10 -18.31 23.24 -3.34
CA VAL A 10 -17.67 22.81 -4.58
C VAL A 10 -18.22 21.47 -5.05
N SER A 11 -18.69 21.45 -6.29
CA SER A 11 -19.22 20.25 -6.94
C SER A 11 -18.52 20.00 -8.27
N LYS A 12 -18.32 18.72 -8.61
CA LYS A 12 -17.70 18.34 -9.88
C LYS A 12 -18.23 17.00 -10.37
N SER A 13 -18.59 16.96 -11.64
CA SER A 13 -19.04 15.80 -12.39
C SER A 13 -18.17 15.56 -13.61
N TYR A 14 -18.08 14.31 -14.04
CA TYR A 14 -17.43 13.93 -15.30
C TYR A 14 -18.42 13.19 -16.18
N THR A 15 -18.39 13.49 -17.48
CA THR A 15 -19.17 12.75 -18.47
C THR A 15 -18.29 11.66 -19.07
N GLY A 16 -18.68 10.40 -18.87
CA GLY A 16 -17.99 9.24 -19.42
C GLY A 16 -18.15 9.13 -20.94
N LYS A 17 -17.32 8.31 -21.58
CA LYS A 17 -17.35 8.08 -23.04
C LYS A 17 -18.69 7.52 -23.54
N SER A 18 -19.46 6.86 -22.67
CA SER A 18 -20.80 6.34 -22.94
C SER A 18 -21.92 7.37 -22.73
N GLY A 19 -21.60 8.60 -22.35
CA GLY A 19 -22.57 9.67 -22.05
C GLY A 19 -23.10 9.68 -20.62
N GLY A 20 -22.75 8.69 -19.78
CA GLY A 20 -23.12 8.69 -18.37
C GLY A 20 -22.40 9.80 -17.60
N VAL A 21 -23.14 10.57 -16.79
CA VAL A 21 -22.57 11.60 -15.92
C VAL A 21 -22.34 11.01 -14.53
N THR A 22 -21.10 11.06 -14.06
CA THR A 22 -20.73 10.66 -12.70
C THR A 22 -20.41 11.90 -11.90
N GLU A 23 -21.26 12.22 -10.92
CA GLU A 23 -20.96 13.24 -9.92
C GLU A 23 -19.88 12.71 -8.97
N VAL A 24 -18.71 13.35 -8.96
CA VAL A 24 -17.56 12.94 -8.14
C VAL A 24 -17.54 13.69 -6.83
N LEU A 25 -17.73 15.01 -6.86
CA LEU A 25 -17.79 15.88 -5.67
C LEU A 25 -19.15 16.56 -5.62
N ALA A 26 -19.76 16.65 -4.44
CA ALA A 26 -21.07 17.28 -4.25
C ALA A 26 -21.08 18.22 -3.05
N GLY A 27 -20.98 19.53 -3.29
CA GLY A 27 -21.11 20.53 -2.23
C GLY A 27 -20.02 20.44 -1.16
N VAL A 28 -18.76 20.24 -1.57
CA VAL A 28 -17.59 20.15 -0.68
C VAL A 28 -17.35 21.50 0.01
N ASN A 29 -17.21 21.47 1.34
CA ASN A 29 -16.86 22.63 2.15
C ASN A 29 -15.60 22.35 2.97
N LEU A 30 -14.59 23.22 2.90
CA LEU A 30 -13.36 23.11 3.66
C LEU A 30 -12.69 24.47 3.81
N ASP A 31 -12.50 24.92 5.04
CA ASP A 31 -11.70 26.10 5.36
C ASP A 31 -10.36 25.67 5.95
N VAL A 32 -9.26 26.30 5.52
CA VAL A 32 -7.89 26.04 5.99
C VAL A 32 -7.29 27.34 6.54
N ALA A 33 -6.69 27.27 7.73
CA ALA A 33 -6.00 28.39 8.35
C ALA A 33 -4.56 28.55 7.84
N GLU A 34 -4.03 29.77 7.92
CA GLU A 34 -2.64 30.04 7.52
C GLU A 34 -1.64 29.29 8.41
N GLY A 35 -0.72 28.54 7.78
CA GLY A 35 0.28 27.71 8.46
C GLY A 35 -0.27 26.39 9.02
N GLU A 36 -1.54 26.07 8.75
CA GLU A 36 -2.16 24.80 9.13
C GLU A 36 -1.68 23.68 8.20
N PHE A 37 -1.46 22.49 8.78
CA PHE A 37 -1.32 21.26 8.02
C PHE A 37 -2.65 20.49 8.05
N VAL A 38 -3.35 20.40 6.91
CA VAL A 38 -4.59 19.63 6.79
C VAL A 38 -4.36 18.36 5.98
N ALA A 39 -4.78 17.21 6.50
CA ALA A 39 -4.86 15.97 5.74
C ALA A 39 -6.30 15.72 5.26
N ILE A 40 -6.48 15.54 3.97
CA ILE A 40 -7.72 15.05 3.36
C ILE A 40 -7.57 13.54 3.22
N LEU A 41 -8.27 12.82 4.09
CA LEU A 41 -8.26 11.37 4.15
C LEU A 41 -9.49 10.82 3.43
N GLY A 42 -9.35 9.81 2.60
CA GLY A 42 -10.52 9.20 1.98
C GLY A 42 -10.18 8.05 1.06
N PHE A 43 -11.23 7.34 0.64
CA PHE A 43 -11.10 6.15 -0.19
C PHE A 43 -10.51 6.45 -1.58
N SER A 44 -9.99 5.42 -2.22
CA SER A 44 -9.62 5.53 -3.64
C SER A 44 -10.85 5.82 -4.49
N GLY A 45 -10.69 6.67 -5.50
CA GLY A 45 -11.80 7.10 -6.34
C GLY A 45 -12.81 8.03 -5.67
N ALA A 46 -12.65 8.39 -4.39
CA ALA A 46 -13.53 9.33 -3.69
C ALA A 46 -13.47 10.78 -4.23
N GLY A 47 -12.54 11.09 -5.15
CA GLY A 47 -12.40 12.45 -5.70
C GLY A 47 -11.37 13.33 -5.00
N LYS A 48 -10.45 12.77 -4.21
CA LYS A 48 -9.38 13.54 -3.54
C LYS A 48 -8.48 14.28 -4.53
N THR A 49 -8.01 13.59 -5.58
CA THR A 49 -7.24 14.20 -6.68
C THR A 49 -8.05 15.25 -7.45
N THR A 50 -9.37 15.05 -7.59
CA THR A 50 -10.27 16.05 -8.19
C THR A 50 -10.32 17.31 -7.33
N LEU A 51 -10.47 17.16 -6.01
CA LEU A 51 -10.51 18.26 -5.07
C LEU A 51 -9.19 19.04 -5.04
N ILE A 52 -8.05 18.35 -4.93
CA ILE A 52 -6.74 19.02 -4.90
C ILE A 52 -6.39 19.69 -6.23
N SER A 53 -6.82 19.12 -7.37
CA SER A 53 -6.65 19.73 -8.69
C SER A 53 -7.50 21.00 -8.84
N ALA A 54 -8.71 21.00 -8.29
CA ALA A 54 -9.57 22.18 -8.26
C ALA A 54 -8.95 23.28 -7.37
N VAL A 55 -8.45 22.92 -6.19
CA VAL A 55 -7.72 23.85 -5.31
C VAL A 55 -6.48 24.40 -6.00
N ALA A 56 -5.74 23.59 -6.77
CA ALA A 56 -4.60 24.04 -7.55
C ALA A 56 -4.97 24.99 -8.72
N GLY A 57 -6.26 25.09 -9.07
CA GLY A 57 -6.74 25.83 -10.23
C GLY A 57 -6.52 25.11 -11.57
N LEU A 58 -6.19 23.82 -11.54
CA LEU A 58 -6.02 22.99 -12.75
C LEU A 58 -7.35 22.44 -13.26
N LEU A 59 -8.40 22.51 -12.44
CA LEU A 59 -9.73 22.01 -12.75
C LEU A 59 -10.78 23.02 -12.29
N GLU A 60 -11.63 23.47 -13.20
CA GLU A 60 -12.75 24.34 -12.86
C GLU A 60 -13.90 23.51 -12.24
N PRO A 61 -14.43 23.90 -11.07
CA PRO A 61 -15.60 23.25 -10.47
C PRO A 61 -16.87 23.56 -11.28
N ASP A 62 -17.86 22.67 -11.25
CA ASP A 62 -19.14 22.90 -11.95
C ASP A 62 -20.08 23.81 -11.14
N ALA A 63 -19.91 23.83 -9.83
CA ALA A 63 -20.62 24.70 -8.91
C ALA A 63 -19.76 24.98 -7.67
N GLY A 64 -20.10 26.05 -6.95
CA GLY A 64 -19.35 26.52 -5.78
C GLY A 64 -18.18 27.43 -6.15
N GLU A 65 -17.42 27.84 -5.14
CA GLU A 65 -16.25 28.70 -5.30
C GLU A 65 -15.08 28.23 -4.42
N ILE A 66 -13.85 28.48 -4.89
CA ILE A 66 -12.63 28.29 -4.11
C ILE A 66 -11.94 29.65 -4.00
N LEU A 67 -11.68 30.07 -2.77
CA LEU A 67 -11.11 31.38 -2.45
C LEU A 67 -9.74 31.21 -1.80
N LEU A 68 -8.72 31.90 -2.31
CA LEU A 68 -7.42 32.07 -1.68
C LEU A 68 -7.27 33.51 -1.18
N ARG A 69 -7.09 33.70 0.12
CA ARG A 69 -7.13 35.01 0.81
C ARG A 69 -8.35 35.84 0.42
N GLY A 70 -9.50 35.18 0.30
CA GLY A 70 -10.78 35.78 -0.10
C GLY A 70 -10.93 36.11 -1.58
N LYS A 71 -9.94 35.81 -2.43
CA LYS A 71 -10.00 36.00 -3.89
C LYS A 71 -10.31 34.68 -4.60
N PRO A 72 -11.22 34.65 -5.59
CA PRO A 72 -11.48 33.46 -6.39
C PRO A 72 -10.22 32.92 -7.06
N ILE A 73 -10.11 31.60 -7.11
CA ILE A 73 -9.12 30.89 -7.93
C ILE A 73 -9.73 30.67 -9.32
N ASP A 74 -9.14 31.29 -10.33
CA ASP A 74 -9.57 31.26 -11.74
C ASP A 74 -8.61 30.44 -12.65
N GLY A 75 -7.50 29.95 -12.09
CA GLY A 75 -6.52 29.14 -12.81
C GLY A 75 -5.33 28.75 -11.93
N PRO A 76 -4.30 28.09 -12.48
CA PRO A 76 -3.07 27.77 -11.74
C PRO A 76 -2.19 29.01 -11.57
N ASP A 77 -1.60 29.18 -10.37
CA ASP A 77 -0.69 30.28 -10.05
C ASP A 77 0.48 29.80 -9.16
N LYS A 78 1.52 30.62 -9.01
CA LYS A 78 2.75 30.30 -8.27
C LYS A 78 2.55 30.21 -6.75
N ASP A 79 1.48 30.83 -6.24
CA ASP A 79 1.08 30.78 -4.83
C ASP A 79 0.64 29.37 -4.37
N ARG A 80 0.42 28.43 -5.29
CA ARG A 80 -0.02 27.05 -5.03
C ARG A 80 0.93 26.05 -5.70
N GLY A 81 1.77 25.39 -4.89
CA GLY A 81 2.68 24.36 -5.39
C GLY A 81 2.05 22.98 -5.30
N LEU A 82 1.92 22.26 -6.41
CA LEU A 82 1.34 20.91 -6.44
C LEU A 82 2.41 19.83 -6.65
N VAL A 83 2.39 18.83 -5.78
CA VAL A 83 3.14 17.59 -5.93
C VAL A 83 2.16 16.48 -6.32
N PHE A 84 2.26 16.01 -7.56
CA PHE A 84 1.40 14.97 -8.10
C PHE A 84 1.77 13.58 -7.57
N GLN A 85 0.80 12.66 -7.59
CA GLN A 85 0.98 11.24 -7.30
C GLN A 85 2.00 10.58 -8.26
N SER A 86 1.94 10.92 -9.55
CA SER A 86 3.02 10.57 -10.48
C SER A 86 4.11 11.64 -10.40
N TYR A 87 5.36 11.24 -10.19
CA TYR A 87 6.50 12.16 -9.95
C TYR A 87 6.58 13.33 -10.95
N SER A 88 6.05 13.15 -12.17
CA SER A 88 5.92 14.19 -13.21
C SER A 88 7.24 14.95 -13.44
N LEU A 89 8.36 14.23 -13.34
CA LEU A 89 9.69 14.76 -13.60
C LEU A 89 9.98 14.65 -15.10
N PHE A 90 10.72 15.62 -15.64
CA PHE A 90 11.19 15.56 -17.01
C PHE A 90 12.35 14.55 -17.10
N PRO A 91 12.18 13.41 -17.79
CA PRO A 91 13.11 12.29 -17.71
C PRO A 91 14.48 12.59 -18.35
N TRP A 92 14.55 13.58 -19.24
CA TRP A 92 15.79 14.01 -19.88
C TRP A 92 16.57 15.06 -19.08
N LEU A 93 15.96 15.69 -18.07
CA LEU A 93 16.57 16.71 -17.22
C LEU A 93 17.23 16.09 -15.98
N THR A 94 18.29 16.72 -15.46
CA THR A 94 18.90 16.37 -14.17
C THR A 94 17.99 16.79 -13.00
N VAL A 95 18.31 16.37 -11.77
CA VAL A 95 17.65 16.87 -10.56
C VAL A 95 17.71 18.39 -10.51
N GLU A 96 18.89 18.97 -10.70
CA GLU A 96 19.09 20.41 -10.73
C GLU A 96 18.22 21.09 -11.80
N ALA A 97 18.23 20.58 -13.03
CA ALA A 97 17.46 21.16 -14.13
C ALA A 97 15.94 21.03 -13.94
N ASN A 98 15.45 19.96 -13.31
CA ASN A 98 14.04 19.82 -12.97
C ASN A 98 13.57 20.90 -11.98
N VAL A 99 14.40 21.25 -11.00
CA VAL A 99 14.09 22.29 -10.00
C VAL A 99 14.29 23.69 -10.60
N ALA A 100 15.36 23.89 -11.38
CA ALA A 100 15.64 25.14 -12.06
C ALA A 100 14.50 25.59 -12.98
N LEU A 101 13.82 24.65 -13.65
CA LEU A 101 12.66 24.95 -14.49
C LEU A 101 11.56 25.72 -13.74
N ALA A 102 11.26 25.34 -12.49
CA ALA A 102 10.26 26.02 -11.68
C ALA A 102 10.78 27.40 -11.21
N VAL A 103 12.06 27.48 -10.83
CA VAL A 103 12.69 28.73 -10.41
C VAL A 103 12.71 29.75 -11.55
N ASP A 104 13.13 29.35 -12.74
CA ASP A 104 13.23 30.20 -13.92
C ASP A 104 11.85 30.68 -14.42
N ALA A 105 10.81 29.86 -14.25
CA ALA A 105 9.45 30.23 -14.62
C ALA A 105 8.84 31.28 -13.67
N VAL A 106 9.13 31.18 -12.37
CA VAL A 106 8.48 31.99 -11.32
C VAL A 106 9.29 33.23 -10.93
N HIS A 107 10.61 33.11 -10.78
CA HIS A 107 11.50 34.14 -10.24
C HIS A 107 12.28 34.85 -11.34
N LYS A 108 11.58 35.33 -12.37
CA LYS A 108 12.17 36.01 -13.55
C LYS A 108 12.89 37.32 -13.19
N ASP A 109 12.48 37.92 -12.08
CA ASP A 109 13.02 39.12 -11.47
C ASP A 109 14.37 38.91 -10.76
N ARG A 110 14.69 37.66 -10.36
CA ARG A 110 15.96 37.33 -9.71
C ARG A 110 17.10 37.18 -10.71
N SER A 111 18.30 37.57 -10.30
CA SER A 111 19.52 37.34 -11.07
C SER A 111 19.78 35.84 -11.28
N LYS A 112 20.58 35.50 -12.29
CA LYS A 112 20.96 34.10 -12.54
C LYS A 112 21.64 33.46 -11.33
N ALA A 113 22.50 34.23 -10.63
CA ALA A 113 23.21 33.75 -9.45
C ALA A 113 22.26 33.43 -8.29
N GLU A 114 21.27 34.30 -8.03
CA GLU A 114 20.25 34.08 -7.00
C GLU A 114 19.35 32.88 -7.33
N ARG A 115 18.99 32.70 -8.60
CA ARG A 115 18.22 31.54 -9.05
C ARG A 115 19.00 30.24 -8.86
N THR A 116 20.27 30.19 -9.25
CA THR A 116 21.13 29.02 -9.01
C THR A 116 21.29 28.72 -7.52
N ALA A 117 21.45 29.76 -6.68
CA ALA A 117 21.52 29.59 -5.23
C ALA A 117 20.22 29.02 -4.66
N LEU A 118 19.05 29.51 -5.10
CA LEU A 118 17.74 29.01 -4.68
C LEU A 118 17.55 27.54 -5.09
N VAL A 119 17.90 27.17 -6.33
CA VAL A 119 17.84 25.78 -6.81
C VAL A 119 18.65 24.87 -5.89
N ARG A 120 19.89 25.26 -5.60
CA ARG A 120 20.79 24.48 -4.73
C ARG A 120 20.23 24.37 -3.31
N GLN A 121 19.77 25.47 -2.73
CA GLN A 121 19.19 25.51 -1.40
C GLN A 121 17.99 24.55 -1.28
N LYS A 122 17.07 24.54 -2.27
CA LYS A 122 15.88 23.68 -2.23
C LYS A 122 16.21 22.21 -2.46
N ILE A 123 17.26 21.90 -3.23
CA ILE A 123 17.75 20.53 -3.38
C ILE A 123 18.44 20.03 -2.11
N GLU A 124 19.20 20.88 -1.43
CA GLU A 124 19.81 20.59 -0.14
C GLU A 124 18.75 20.40 0.95
N LEU A 125 17.69 21.22 0.95
CA LEU A 125 16.54 21.09 1.86
C LEU A 125 15.87 19.72 1.81
N VAL A 126 15.84 19.07 0.64
CA VAL A 126 15.31 17.71 0.47
C VAL A 126 16.41 16.62 0.51
N GLY A 127 17.63 16.96 0.96
CA GLY A 127 18.73 16.00 1.13
C GLY A 127 19.30 15.41 -0.16
N LEU A 128 19.08 16.04 -1.32
CA LEU A 128 19.49 15.54 -2.63
C LEU A 128 20.75 16.20 -3.21
N GLY A 129 21.52 16.96 -2.41
CA GLY A 129 22.74 17.63 -2.87
C GLY A 129 23.75 16.69 -3.55
N HIS A 130 23.89 15.45 -3.06
CA HIS A 130 24.78 14.43 -3.63
C HIS A 130 24.31 13.85 -4.98
N ALA A 131 23.10 14.19 -5.43
CA ALA A 131 22.44 13.62 -6.61
C ALA A 131 22.02 14.67 -7.64
N MET A 132 22.48 15.92 -7.52
CA MET A 132 22.07 17.06 -8.37
C MET A 132 22.19 16.79 -9.88
N GLU A 133 23.25 16.10 -10.30
CA GLU A 133 23.53 15.83 -11.72
C GLU A 133 22.86 14.56 -12.25
N ARG A 134 22.20 13.77 -11.39
CA ARG A 134 21.54 12.53 -11.80
C ARG A 134 20.23 12.82 -12.52
N LYS A 135 19.85 11.94 -13.44
CA LYS A 135 18.56 11.96 -14.15
C LYS A 135 17.54 11.04 -13.45
N PRO A 136 16.21 11.25 -13.62
CA PRO A 136 15.17 10.46 -12.95
C PRO A 136 15.29 8.94 -13.05
N ALA A 137 15.82 8.42 -14.16
CA ALA A 137 16.05 6.99 -14.36
C ALA A 137 17.14 6.40 -13.43
N GLN A 138 18.02 7.25 -12.89
CA GLN A 138 19.12 6.88 -11.98
C GLN A 138 18.75 7.07 -10.50
N LEU A 139 17.50 7.49 -10.22
CA LEU A 139 17.01 7.80 -8.87
C LEU A 139 16.12 6.66 -8.35
N SER A 140 16.10 6.46 -7.03
CA SER A 140 15.06 5.63 -6.41
C SER A 140 13.70 6.34 -6.45
N GLY A 141 12.60 5.62 -6.17
CA GLY A 141 11.26 6.21 -6.08
C GLY A 141 11.19 7.37 -5.08
N GLY A 142 11.73 7.18 -3.87
CA GLY A 142 11.81 8.23 -2.87
C GLY A 142 12.67 9.41 -3.29
N MET A 143 13.81 9.17 -3.98
CA MET A 143 14.59 10.27 -4.55
C MET A 143 13.79 11.05 -5.59
N ARG A 144 13.06 10.39 -6.50
CA ARG A 144 12.19 11.08 -7.47
C ARG A 144 11.12 11.92 -6.78
N GLN A 145 10.50 11.39 -5.72
CA GLN A 145 9.52 12.14 -4.94
C GLN A 145 10.12 13.41 -4.34
N ARG A 146 11.32 13.31 -3.76
CA ARG A 146 12.05 14.45 -3.19
C ARG A 146 12.37 15.54 -4.22
N VAL A 147 12.69 15.16 -5.46
CA VAL A 147 12.85 16.13 -6.57
C VAL A 147 11.53 16.84 -6.85
N ALA A 148 10.40 16.12 -6.87
CA ALA A 148 9.09 16.72 -7.11
C ALA A 148 8.70 17.71 -6.00
N VAL A 149 8.97 17.37 -4.73
CA VAL A 149 8.78 18.27 -3.58
C VAL A 149 9.68 19.50 -3.68
N ALA A 150 10.98 19.33 -3.96
CA ALA A 150 11.91 20.45 -4.12
C ALA A 150 11.45 21.41 -5.24
N ARG A 151 10.97 20.87 -6.37
CA ARG A 151 10.45 21.66 -7.48
C ARG A 151 9.23 22.49 -7.07
N ALA A 152 8.29 21.92 -6.33
CA ALA A 152 7.13 22.65 -5.83
C ALA A 152 7.53 23.73 -4.81
N LEU A 153 8.45 23.42 -3.88
CA LEU A 153 8.95 24.38 -2.88
C LEU A 153 9.79 25.51 -3.48
N ALA A 154 10.44 25.27 -4.62
CA ALA A 154 11.26 26.27 -5.30
C ALA A 154 10.42 27.40 -5.92
N MET A 155 9.12 27.20 -6.10
CA MET A 155 8.17 28.26 -6.45
C MET A 155 7.86 29.18 -5.26
N GLU A 156 8.24 28.80 -4.04
CA GLU A 156 7.94 29.48 -2.77
C GLU A 156 6.43 29.70 -2.53
N PRO A 157 5.58 28.67 -2.71
CA PRO A 157 4.13 28.81 -2.69
C PRO A 157 3.57 29.13 -1.29
N GLU A 158 2.44 29.81 -1.23
CA GLU A 158 1.69 30.03 0.02
C GLU A 158 1.05 28.73 0.55
N ILE A 159 0.60 27.87 -0.38
CA ILE A 159 0.03 26.56 -0.09
C ILE A 159 0.80 25.47 -0.84
N LEU A 160 1.28 24.47 -0.09
CA LEU A 160 1.83 23.25 -0.66
C LEU A 160 0.76 22.16 -0.68
N LEU A 161 0.42 21.69 -1.88
CA LEU A 161 -0.56 20.66 -2.16
C LEU A 161 0.19 19.35 -2.45
N LEU A 162 -0.09 18.31 -1.67
CA LEU A 162 0.54 17.00 -1.80
C LEU A 162 -0.51 15.95 -2.14
N ASP A 163 -0.48 15.39 -3.36
CA ASP A 163 -1.44 14.38 -3.80
C ASP A 163 -0.87 12.96 -3.70
N GLU A 164 -1.22 12.23 -2.64
CA GLU A 164 -0.74 10.88 -2.30
C GLU A 164 0.79 10.69 -2.49
N PRO A 165 1.63 11.62 -1.97
CA PRO A 165 3.08 11.66 -2.24
C PRO A 165 3.85 10.42 -1.73
N LEU A 166 3.23 9.63 -0.85
CA LEU A 166 3.85 8.52 -0.13
C LEU A 166 3.34 7.14 -0.56
N SER A 167 2.31 7.09 -1.41
CA SER A 167 1.56 5.88 -1.77
C SER A 167 2.41 4.81 -2.46
N ALA A 168 3.36 5.20 -3.30
CA ALA A 168 4.19 4.30 -4.10
C ALA A 168 5.53 3.93 -3.44
N LEU A 169 5.70 4.21 -2.14
CA LEU A 169 6.96 4.03 -1.42
C LEU A 169 6.87 2.89 -0.42
N ASP A 170 7.96 2.14 -0.30
CA ASP A 170 8.14 1.17 0.78
C ASP A 170 8.13 1.88 2.15
N ALA A 171 7.82 1.13 3.21
CA ALA A 171 7.61 1.67 4.55
C ALA A 171 8.75 2.54 5.07
N LEU A 172 10.00 2.15 4.78
CA LEU A 172 11.17 2.89 5.26
C LEU A 172 11.37 4.18 4.48
N THR A 173 11.33 4.11 3.15
CA THR A 173 11.43 5.29 2.30
C THR A 173 10.30 6.27 2.60
N ARG A 174 9.10 5.75 2.87
CA ARG A 174 7.94 6.51 3.34
C ARG A 174 8.21 7.20 4.68
N ALA A 175 8.70 6.46 5.68
CA ALA A 175 9.05 7.01 6.99
C ALA A 175 10.05 8.18 6.88
N LYS A 176 11.14 7.98 6.14
CA LYS A 176 12.14 9.04 5.90
C LYS A 176 11.53 10.28 5.23
N LEU A 177 10.65 10.08 4.25
CA LEU A 177 9.99 11.19 3.57
C LEU A 177 8.96 11.92 4.44
N GLN A 178 8.25 11.22 5.31
CA GLN A 178 7.38 11.84 6.31
C GLN A 178 8.19 12.74 7.26
N ASP A 179 9.35 12.26 7.74
CA ASP A 179 10.24 13.04 8.63
C ASP A 179 10.78 14.29 7.92
N GLU A 180 11.10 14.17 6.63
CA GLU A 180 11.49 15.31 5.80
C GLU A 180 10.34 16.31 5.60
N ILE A 181 9.11 15.85 5.34
CA ILE A 181 7.93 16.74 5.23
C ILE A 181 7.71 17.51 6.53
N GLU A 182 7.84 16.85 7.68
CA GLU A 182 7.74 17.50 8.99
C GLU A 182 8.88 18.53 9.20
N ARG A 183 10.12 18.20 8.80
CA ARG A 183 11.23 19.16 8.81
C ARG A 183 10.94 20.38 7.93
N ILE A 184 10.49 20.16 6.69
CA ILE A 184 10.13 21.22 5.74
C ILE A 184 9.04 22.11 6.34
N ARG A 185 8.00 21.51 6.95
CA ARG A 185 6.93 22.25 7.63
C ARG A 185 7.49 23.13 8.75
N LYS A 186 8.42 22.60 9.56
CA LYS A 186 9.05 23.33 10.67
C LYS A 186 9.89 24.51 10.16
N GLU A 187 10.64 24.33 9.07
CA GLU A 187 11.54 25.35 8.51
C GLU A 187 10.80 26.41 7.69
N GLU A 188 9.89 26.00 6.80
CA GLU A 188 9.22 26.89 5.84
C GLU A 188 7.90 27.47 6.36
N LYS A 189 7.28 26.85 7.38
CA LYS A 189 6.01 27.27 8.01
C LYS A 189 4.87 27.57 7.02
N ARG A 190 4.86 26.88 5.86
CA ARG A 190 3.81 27.02 4.85
C ARG A 190 2.54 26.28 5.26
N THR A 191 1.43 26.67 4.66
CA THR A 191 0.17 25.91 4.74
C THR A 191 0.32 24.66 3.87
N ILE A 192 -0.01 23.49 4.41
CA ILE A 192 0.14 22.21 3.70
C ILE A 192 -1.21 21.51 3.65
N ILE A 193 -1.61 21.05 2.45
CA ILE A 193 -2.75 20.16 2.27
C ILE A 193 -2.24 18.84 1.71
N LEU A 194 -2.34 17.78 2.51
CA LEU A 194 -1.97 16.42 2.14
C LEU A 194 -3.22 15.63 1.81
N VAL A 195 -3.29 15.08 0.61
CA VAL A 195 -4.22 13.99 0.30
C VAL A 195 -3.52 12.68 0.60
N THR A 196 -4.13 11.85 1.44
CA THR A 196 -3.64 10.50 1.73
C THR A 196 -4.80 9.52 1.92
N ASN A 197 -4.47 8.24 1.89
CA ASN A 197 -5.35 7.13 2.23
C ASN A 197 -4.86 6.37 3.48
N ASP A 198 -3.78 6.84 4.11
CA ASP A 198 -3.16 6.25 5.29
C ASP A 198 -3.51 7.10 6.53
N VAL A 199 -4.10 6.45 7.54
CA VAL A 199 -4.53 7.10 8.79
C VAL A 199 -3.33 7.56 9.61
N ASP A 200 -2.26 6.77 9.64
CA ASP A 200 -1.06 7.09 10.40
C ASP A 200 -0.32 8.28 9.80
N GLU A 201 -0.24 8.35 8.48
CA GLU A 201 0.29 9.53 7.78
C GLU A 201 -0.46 10.81 8.19
N ALA A 202 -1.79 10.75 8.17
CA ALA A 202 -2.64 11.88 8.54
C ALA A 202 -2.42 12.29 10.00
N LEU A 203 -2.37 11.33 10.94
CA LEU A 203 -2.19 11.60 12.37
C LEU A 203 -0.78 12.10 12.71
N LEU A 204 0.26 11.57 12.07
CA LEU A 204 1.64 11.96 12.31
C LEU A 204 1.93 13.38 11.79
N LEU A 205 1.36 13.76 10.64
CA LEU A 205 1.74 15.00 9.95
C LEU A 205 0.77 16.16 10.17
N ALA A 206 -0.55 15.91 10.16
CA ALA A 206 -1.54 16.97 10.07
C ALA A 206 -1.94 17.56 11.44
N ASP A 207 -2.36 18.82 11.44
CA ASP A 207 -3.05 19.45 12.57
C ASP A 207 -4.55 19.08 12.58
N ARG A 208 -5.10 18.77 11.40
CA ARG A 208 -6.50 18.36 11.22
C ARG A 208 -6.65 17.34 10.10
N VAL A 209 -7.49 16.33 10.32
CA VAL A 209 -7.89 15.35 9.31
C VAL A 209 -9.32 15.63 8.86
N ALA A 210 -9.55 15.86 7.58
CA ALA A 210 -10.87 15.96 6.98
C ALA A 210 -11.16 14.68 6.19
N VAL A 211 -12.21 13.94 6.57
CA VAL A 211 -12.54 12.68 5.90
C VAL A 211 -13.49 12.93 4.73
N LEU A 212 -13.06 12.57 3.53
CA LEU A 212 -13.86 12.59 2.30
C LEU A 212 -14.69 11.31 2.22
N THR A 213 -16.00 11.43 2.06
CA THR A 213 -16.90 10.28 1.91
C THR A 213 -16.64 9.50 0.62
N PRO A 214 -17.06 8.22 0.52
CA PRO A 214 -16.95 7.45 -0.72
C PRO A 214 -17.66 8.13 -1.90
N ALA A 215 -17.22 7.82 -3.11
CA ALA A 215 -17.94 8.16 -4.34
C ALA A 215 -19.16 7.26 -4.54
N PRO A 216 -20.18 7.69 -5.33
CA PRO A 216 -20.30 9.00 -5.99
C PRO A 216 -20.70 10.14 -5.04
N ALA A 217 -20.65 11.38 -5.52
CA ALA A 217 -21.08 12.59 -4.82
C ALA A 217 -20.38 12.82 -3.46
N ALA A 218 -19.05 12.67 -3.46
CA ALA A 218 -18.27 12.76 -2.24
C ALA A 218 -18.28 14.16 -1.61
N ARG A 219 -18.30 14.18 -0.27
CA ARG A 219 -18.33 15.39 0.57
C ARG A 219 -17.31 15.27 1.70
N ILE A 220 -16.93 16.38 2.31
CA ILE A 220 -16.24 16.31 3.61
C ILE A 220 -17.29 15.89 4.65
N GLY A 221 -17.10 14.70 5.22
CA GLY A 221 -17.90 14.19 6.31
C GLY A 221 -17.36 14.71 7.64
N GLN A 222 -16.82 13.81 8.46
CA GLN A 222 -16.26 14.18 9.75
C GLN A 222 -14.85 14.80 9.62
N THR A 223 -14.57 15.79 10.48
CA THR A 223 -13.23 16.35 10.66
C THR A 223 -12.73 16.06 12.07
N PHE A 224 -11.45 15.76 12.20
CA PHE A 224 -10.78 15.40 13.45
C PHE A 224 -9.63 16.38 13.70
N GLN A 225 -9.64 17.03 14.86
CA GLN A 225 -8.55 17.89 15.30
C GLN A 225 -7.47 17.04 15.96
N ILE A 226 -6.20 17.25 15.59
CA ILE A 226 -5.06 16.53 16.16
C ILE A 226 -4.34 17.48 17.11
N ALA A 227 -4.77 17.48 18.37
CA ALA A 227 -4.20 18.32 19.41
C ALA A 227 -2.89 17.76 20.02
N ILE A 228 -2.35 16.67 19.45
CA ILE A 228 -1.11 16.04 19.92
C ILE A 228 0.08 16.94 19.57
N PRO A 229 0.94 17.30 20.52
CA PRO A 229 2.08 18.18 20.27
C PRO A 229 3.10 17.53 19.32
N ARG A 230 3.82 18.37 18.58
CA ARG A 230 4.95 17.96 17.73
C ARG A 230 6.28 18.07 18.51
N PRO A 231 7.32 17.27 18.21
CA PRO A 231 7.38 16.25 17.15
C PRO A 231 6.62 14.97 17.51
N ARG A 232 5.99 14.35 16.51
CA ARG A 232 5.22 13.10 16.66
C ARG A 232 6.03 11.93 16.14
N GLU A 233 6.94 11.45 16.95
CA GLU A 233 7.81 10.33 16.60
C GLU A 233 7.03 9.01 16.62
N ARG A 234 7.20 8.17 15.59
CA ARG A 234 6.37 6.97 15.35
C ARG A 234 6.35 6.00 16.53
N GLU A 235 7.52 5.78 17.14
CA GLU A 235 7.65 4.89 18.29
C GLU A 235 6.91 5.47 19.51
N ALA A 236 7.09 6.76 19.80
CA ALA A 236 6.40 7.42 20.91
C ALA A 236 4.88 7.47 20.70
N MET A 237 4.41 7.70 19.46
CA MET A 237 2.98 7.74 19.14
C MET A 237 2.29 6.38 19.23
N ASN A 238 3.05 5.28 19.22
CA ASN A 238 2.49 3.96 19.42
C ASN A 238 1.85 3.82 20.82
N ASP A 239 2.42 4.48 21.83
CA ASP A 239 2.00 4.39 23.23
C ASP A 239 1.16 5.60 23.68
N ASP A 240 0.99 6.61 22.81
CA ASP A 240 0.19 7.81 23.10
C ASP A 240 -1.31 7.52 23.06
N VAL A 241 -2.00 7.79 24.17
CA VAL A 241 -3.42 7.45 24.35
C VAL A 241 -4.32 8.23 23.40
N GLU A 242 -4.04 9.51 23.16
CA GLU A 242 -4.83 10.33 22.24
C GLU A 242 -4.62 9.90 20.80
N PHE A 243 -3.39 9.54 20.43
CA PHE A 243 -3.06 8.97 19.12
C PHE A 243 -3.82 7.67 18.87
N GLN A 244 -3.79 6.74 19.83
CA GLN A 244 -4.54 5.48 19.74
C GLN A 244 -6.05 5.72 19.64
N ARG A 245 -6.59 6.64 20.43
CA ARG A 245 -8.02 7.01 20.41
C ARG A 245 -8.43 7.57 19.04
N LEU A 246 -7.69 8.56 18.52
CA LEU A 246 -7.97 9.16 17.22
C LEU A 246 -7.84 8.14 16.08
N ARG A 247 -6.83 7.25 16.14
CA ARG A 247 -6.71 6.16 15.17
C ARG A 247 -7.95 5.26 15.18
N LYS A 248 -8.41 4.82 16.35
CA LYS A 248 -9.62 4.00 16.50
C LYS A 248 -10.86 4.69 15.94
N GLU A 249 -11.06 5.97 16.25
CA GLU A 249 -12.20 6.75 15.79
C GLU A 249 -12.21 6.92 14.27
N ILE A 250 -11.06 7.29 13.68
CA ILE A 250 -10.95 7.49 12.23
C ILE A 250 -11.12 6.16 11.50
N VAL A 251 -10.46 5.08 11.94
CA VAL A 251 -10.60 3.75 11.34
C VAL A 251 -12.04 3.25 11.47
N GLY A 252 -12.68 3.44 12.63
CA GLY A 252 -14.08 3.08 12.85
C GLY A 252 -15.04 3.85 11.95
N TYR A 253 -14.83 5.16 11.78
CA TYR A 253 -15.63 6.00 10.87
C TYR A 253 -15.46 5.56 9.41
N LEU A 254 -14.23 5.30 8.96
CA LEU A 254 -13.96 4.76 7.62
C LEU A 254 -14.60 3.39 7.43
N GLY A 255 -14.51 2.49 8.41
CA GLY A 255 -15.16 1.18 8.36
C GLY A 255 -16.69 1.29 8.22
N GLY A 256 -17.31 2.22 8.95
CA GLY A 256 -18.74 2.50 8.84
C GLY A 256 -19.16 3.01 7.45
N LEU A 257 -18.35 3.88 6.86
CA LEU A 257 -18.57 4.37 5.49
C LEU A 257 -18.44 3.24 4.45
N ASN A 258 -17.48 2.32 4.60
CA ASN A 258 -17.32 1.20 3.67
C ASN A 258 -18.49 0.20 3.75
N ALA A 259 -18.97 -0.10 4.96
CA ALA A 259 -20.11 -0.99 5.16
C ALA A 259 -21.40 -0.46 4.51
N ALA A 260 -21.65 0.85 4.59
CA ALA A 260 -22.79 1.49 3.95
C ALA A 260 -22.74 1.34 2.41
N VAL A 261 -21.57 1.56 1.80
CA VAL A 261 -21.39 1.40 0.34
C VAL A 261 -21.54 -0.05 -0.10
N SER A 262 -21.02 -1.00 0.68
CA SER A 262 -21.10 -2.43 0.37
C SER A 262 -22.53 -2.98 0.46
N SER A 263 -23.40 -2.36 1.27
CA SER A 263 -24.81 -2.77 1.39
C SER A 263 -25.65 -2.46 0.15
N ASP A 264 -25.32 -1.41 -0.61
CA ASP A 264 -25.97 -1.07 -1.88
C ASP A 264 -25.59 -1.99 -3.05
N VAL A 265 -24.54 -2.81 -2.88
CA VAL A 265 -24.12 -3.86 -3.84
C VAL A 265 -24.75 -5.23 -3.50
N GLN A 266 -25.73 -5.28 -2.60
CA GLN A 266 -26.56 -6.48 -2.47
C GLN A 266 -27.46 -6.62 -3.69
N SER A 267 -27.11 -7.61 -4.51
CA SER A 267 -27.85 -8.10 -5.67
C SER A 267 -29.37 -7.99 -5.52
N SER A 268 -30.01 -7.22 -6.41
CA SER A 268 -31.46 -7.15 -6.62
C SER A 268 -32.06 -8.41 -7.26
N ILE A 269 -31.38 -9.56 -7.13
CA ILE A 269 -31.94 -10.85 -7.50
C ILE A 269 -32.78 -11.31 -6.32
N ALA A 270 -34.11 -11.23 -6.45
CA ALA A 270 -35.01 -11.97 -5.59
C ALA A 270 -34.64 -13.47 -5.72
N LEU A 271 -33.95 -13.98 -4.70
CA LEU A 271 -33.54 -15.38 -4.61
C LEU A 271 -34.82 -16.24 -4.63
N PRO A 272 -35.07 -17.08 -5.65
CA PRO A 272 -36.07 -18.13 -5.52
C PRO A 272 -35.62 -19.00 -4.35
N ASN A 273 -36.48 -19.25 -3.35
CA ASN A 273 -36.23 -20.06 -2.14
C ASN A 273 -35.05 -21.06 -2.24
N VAL A 274 -33.83 -20.54 -2.08
CA VAL A 274 -32.59 -21.30 -1.94
C VAL A 274 -31.98 -20.73 -0.68
N THR A 275 -31.87 -21.59 0.32
CA THR A 275 -31.17 -21.36 1.59
C THR A 275 -29.88 -20.56 1.36
N PRO A 276 -29.61 -19.51 2.16
CA PRO A 276 -28.37 -18.74 2.06
C PRO A 276 -27.15 -19.68 2.04
N LEU A 277 -26.27 -19.50 1.06
CA LEU A 277 -25.08 -20.32 0.82
C LEU A 277 -23.96 -19.98 1.82
N ASP A 278 -24.27 -20.03 3.11
CA ASP A 278 -23.39 -19.53 4.18
C ASP A 278 -22.61 -20.65 4.91
N LEU A 279 -22.74 -21.91 4.49
CA LEU A 279 -22.18 -23.07 5.21
C LEU A 279 -21.58 -24.18 4.31
N ALA A 280 -21.45 -23.98 2.99
CA ALA A 280 -20.89 -25.03 2.12
C ALA A 280 -19.35 -25.16 2.30
N PRO A 281 -18.82 -26.36 2.65
CA PRO A 281 -17.38 -26.60 2.65
C PRO A 281 -16.82 -26.52 1.23
N PRO A 282 -15.51 -26.26 1.06
CA PRO A 282 -14.89 -26.26 -0.27
C PRO A 282 -15.16 -27.58 -1.01
N PRO A 283 -15.19 -27.57 -2.36
CA PRO A 283 -15.46 -28.76 -3.18
C PRO A 283 -14.62 -29.97 -2.75
N GLN A 284 -15.18 -31.18 -2.86
CA GLN A 284 -14.54 -32.38 -2.33
C GLN A 284 -13.14 -32.62 -2.91
N ALA A 285 -12.96 -32.42 -4.22
CA ALA A 285 -11.67 -32.54 -4.89
C ALA A 285 -10.57 -31.68 -4.26
N TYR A 286 -10.90 -30.47 -3.79
CA TYR A 286 -9.97 -29.60 -3.08
C TYR A 286 -9.54 -30.22 -1.74
N ARG A 287 -10.52 -30.68 -0.94
CA ARG A 287 -10.26 -31.24 0.40
C ARG A 287 -9.41 -32.50 0.34
N ASP A 288 -9.61 -33.33 -0.67
CA ASP A 288 -8.84 -34.56 -0.85
C ASP A 288 -7.40 -34.25 -1.30
N ALA A 289 -7.18 -33.26 -2.16
CA ALA A 289 -5.86 -32.79 -2.55
C ALA A 289 -5.06 -32.14 -1.40
N ALA A 290 -5.75 -31.51 -0.45
CA ALA A 290 -5.14 -30.81 0.68
C ALA A 290 -4.65 -31.73 1.82
N ARG A 291 -4.90 -33.05 1.79
CA ARG A 291 -4.49 -33.98 2.86
C ARG A 291 -2.96 -34.18 2.90
N SER A 292 -2.39 -34.12 4.11
CA SER A 292 -1.00 -34.51 4.42
C SER A 292 -0.97 -35.26 5.75
N ALA A 293 -0.01 -36.18 5.88
CA ALA A 293 0.27 -36.93 7.11
C ALA A 293 1.29 -36.23 8.04
N VAL A 294 1.87 -35.12 7.61
CA VAL A 294 2.87 -34.34 8.35
C VAL A 294 2.19 -33.10 8.94
N GLU A 295 2.20 -32.98 10.26
CA GLU A 295 1.63 -31.81 10.95
C GLU A 295 2.71 -30.87 11.50
N SER A 296 3.75 -31.42 12.14
CA SER A 296 4.90 -30.66 12.64
C SER A 296 6.04 -30.61 11.62
N ARG A 297 6.87 -29.55 11.64
CA ARG A 297 8.02 -29.41 10.72
C ARG A 297 7.61 -29.55 9.25
N TYR A 298 6.44 -29.00 8.93
CA TYR A 298 5.81 -29.14 7.62
C TYR A 298 6.61 -28.42 6.52
N LEU A 299 7.15 -27.24 6.83
CA LEU A 299 8.05 -26.48 5.97
C LEU A 299 9.32 -26.12 6.76
N GLU A 300 10.47 -26.48 6.21
CA GLU A 300 11.78 -26.23 6.82
C GLU A 300 12.71 -25.54 5.81
N PHE A 301 13.27 -24.41 6.21
CA PHE A 301 14.41 -23.77 5.57
C PHE A 301 15.64 -24.08 6.41
N TYR A 302 16.65 -24.69 5.81
CA TYR A 302 17.86 -25.10 6.51
C TYR A 302 19.09 -24.48 5.86
N LYS A 303 19.81 -23.65 6.63
CA LYS A 303 21.03 -22.93 6.22
C LYS A 303 20.92 -22.32 4.83
N LEU A 304 19.75 -21.76 4.53
CA LEU A 304 19.42 -21.33 3.18
C LEU A 304 20.30 -20.13 2.80
N ARG A 305 20.99 -20.28 1.67
CA ARG A 305 21.92 -19.29 1.14
C ARG A 305 21.64 -19.00 -0.33
N LYS A 306 21.70 -17.71 -0.69
CA LYS A 306 21.58 -17.26 -2.08
C LYS A 306 22.67 -16.26 -2.45
N VAL A 307 23.44 -16.63 -3.48
CA VAL A 307 24.50 -15.83 -4.06
C VAL A 307 24.16 -15.50 -5.52
N TYR A 308 24.30 -14.22 -5.88
CA TYR A 308 24.18 -13.76 -7.27
C TYR A 308 25.55 -13.33 -7.80
N PRO A 309 25.94 -13.76 -9.01
CA PRO A 309 27.13 -13.22 -9.66
C PRO A 309 26.85 -11.77 -10.08
N THR A 310 27.71 -10.84 -9.68
CA THR A 310 27.64 -9.45 -10.15
C THR A 310 28.96 -9.03 -10.79
N PRO A 311 28.98 -8.00 -11.65
CA PRO A 311 30.21 -7.52 -12.28
C PRO A 311 31.31 -7.08 -11.28
N LYS A 312 30.94 -6.81 -10.02
CA LYS A 312 31.86 -6.39 -8.94
C LYS A 312 32.25 -7.53 -7.99
N GLY A 313 31.81 -8.76 -8.28
CA GLY A 313 32.01 -9.92 -7.41
C GLY A 313 30.68 -10.59 -7.02
N GLU A 314 30.77 -11.69 -6.29
CA GLU A 314 29.59 -12.40 -5.79
C GLU A 314 28.87 -11.58 -4.71
N LEU A 315 27.55 -11.42 -4.86
CA LEU A 315 26.69 -10.78 -3.88
C LEU A 315 25.85 -11.84 -3.17
N THR A 316 26.17 -12.11 -1.91
CA THR A 316 25.32 -12.95 -1.05
C THR A 316 24.15 -12.10 -0.55
N VAL A 317 22.95 -12.43 -1.01
CA VAL A 317 21.72 -11.69 -0.66
C VAL A 317 21.13 -12.21 0.64
N VAL A 318 21.04 -13.53 0.76
CA VAL A 318 20.54 -14.24 1.95
C VAL A 318 21.62 -15.22 2.41
N ASP A 319 21.90 -15.25 3.71
CA ASP A 319 22.84 -16.17 4.32
C ASP A 319 22.28 -16.75 5.63
N ASP A 320 22.56 -18.02 5.88
CA ASP A 320 22.13 -18.78 7.06
C ASP A 320 20.66 -18.59 7.47
N PHE A 321 19.74 -18.57 6.50
CA PHE A 321 18.31 -18.43 6.78
C PHE A 321 17.73 -19.78 7.24
N ASN A 322 17.28 -19.82 8.50
CA ASN A 322 16.74 -21.02 9.15
C ASN A 322 15.34 -20.75 9.70
N LEU A 323 14.32 -21.42 9.14
CA LEU A 323 12.93 -21.24 9.55
C LEU A 323 12.20 -22.57 9.55
N LEU A 324 11.50 -22.86 10.63
CA LEU A 324 10.66 -24.03 10.77
C LEU A 324 9.20 -23.61 10.95
N MET A 325 8.32 -24.27 10.22
CA MET A 325 6.87 -24.02 10.25
C MET A 325 6.07 -25.30 10.35
N ASP A 326 4.98 -25.24 11.12
CA ASP A 326 3.99 -26.31 11.24
C ASP A 326 2.88 -26.16 10.18
N ARG A 327 2.12 -27.23 9.95
CA ARG A 327 1.06 -27.24 8.94
C ARG A 327 -0.06 -26.28 9.34
N GLY A 328 -0.45 -25.43 8.39
CA GLY A 328 -1.51 -24.44 8.57
C GLY A 328 -1.08 -23.19 9.33
N GLU A 329 0.22 -23.02 9.60
CA GLU A 329 0.79 -21.79 10.14
C GLU A 329 0.86 -20.69 9.07
N PHE A 330 0.56 -19.45 9.45
CA PHE A 330 0.75 -18.27 8.60
C PHE A 330 1.95 -17.47 9.11
N VAL A 331 3.02 -17.35 8.33
CA VAL A 331 4.21 -16.57 8.69
C VAL A 331 4.33 -15.36 7.77
N SER A 332 4.65 -14.20 8.36
CA SER A 332 5.00 -12.99 7.61
C SER A 332 6.50 -12.71 7.70
N LEU A 333 7.14 -12.42 6.56
CA LEU A 333 8.51 -11.94 6.45
C LEU A 333 8.51 -10.42 6.32
N ILE A 334 9.12 -9.74 7.28
CA ILE A 334 9.32 -8.29 7.31
C ILE A 334 10.81 -7.96 7.31
N GLY A 335 11.18 -6.81 6.74
CA GLY A 335 12.55 -6.32 6.72
C GLY A 335 12.76 -5.24 5.66
N HIS A 336 13.96 -4.66 5.61
CA HIS A 336 14.29 -3.55 4.71
C HIS A 336 14.20 -3.93 3.23
N SER A 337 14.04 -2.93 2.36
CA SER A 337 14.13 -3.15 0.92
C SER A 337 15.50 -3.72 0.55
N GLY A 338 15.52 -4.79 -0.25
CA GLY A 338 16.76 -5.45 -0.65
C GLY A 338 17.35 -6.46 0.34
N CYS A 339 16.71 -6.76 1.48
CA CYS A 339 17.17 -7.84 2.38
C CYS A 339 16.85 -9.27 1.90
N GLY A 340 16.28 -9.44 0.70
CA GLY A 340 16.07 -10.77 0.12
C GLY A 340 14.76 -11.48 0.47
N LYS A 341 13.75 -10.79 1.04
CA LYS A 341 12.42 -11.39 1.35
C LYS A 341 11.80 -12.12 0.15
N SER A 342 11.65 -11.42 -0.97
CA SER A 342 11.11 -12.01 -2.22
C SER A 342 12.05 -13.08 -2.81
N THR A 343 13.36 -12.98 -2.53
CA THR A 343 14.34 -14.02 -2.90
C THR A 343 14.08 -15.31 -2.12
N VAL A 344 13.82 -15.25 -0.81
CA VAL A 344 13.43 -16.41 0.00
C VAL A 344 12.14 -17.03 -0.52
N LEU A 345 11.14 -16.19 -0.81
CA LEU A 345 9.84 -16.64 -1.31
C LEU A 345 9.94 -17.31 -2.68
N THR A 346 10.73 -16.77 -3.62
CA THR A 346 10.94 -17.37 -4.94
C THR A 346 11.77 -18.66 -4.91
N MET A 347 12.70 -18.81 -3.94
CA MET A 347 13.36 -20.10 -3.70
C MET A 347 12.38 -21.12 -3.13
N ALA A 348 11.53 -20.74 -2.17
CA ALA A 348 10.48 -21.61 -1.63
C ALA A 348 9.46 -22.02 -2.71
N ALA A 349 9.24 -21.18 -3.73
CA ALA A 349 8.40 -21.52 -4.88
C ALA A 349 9.06 -22.50 -5.86
N GLY A 350 10.38 -22.73 -5.77
CA GLY A 350 11.16 -23.47 -6.76
C GLY A 350 11.37 -22.71 -8.07
N LEU A 351 11.21 -21.38 -8.06
CA LEU A 351 11.41 -20.50 -9.22
C LEU A 351 12.84 -19.94 -9.32
N ASN A 352 13.61 -20.05 -8.23
CA ASN A 352 14.95 -19.53 -8.12
C ASN A 352 15.86 -20.58 -7.48
N ALA A 353 17.00 -20.88 -8.11
CA ALA A 353 17.92 -21.89 -7.62
C ALA A 353 18.53 -21.50 -6.26
N ILE A 354 18.73 -22.47 -5.39
CA ILE A 354 19.36 -22.30 -4.09
C ILE A 354 20.88 -22.42 -4.25
N SER A 355 21.67 -21.53 -3.64
CA SER A 355 23.14 -21.58 -3.72
C SER A 355 23.76 -22.45 -2.63
N GLY A 356 23.07 -22.64 -1.50
CA GLY A 356 23.47 -23.51 -0.41
C GLY A 356 22.34 -23.71 0.59
N GLY A 357 22.43 -24.78 1.38
CA GLY A 357 21.32 -25.21 2.24
C GLY A 357 20.21 -25.90 1.43
N GLY A 358 18.99 -25.89 1.97
CA GLY A 358 17.84 -26.51 1.30
C GLY A 358 16.51 -26.05 1.89
N ILE A 359 15.42 -26.37 1.19
CA ILE A 359 14.04 -26.13 1.64
C ILE A 359 13.28 -27.46 1.52
N VAL A 360 12.63 -27.89 2.59
CA VAL A 360 11.84 -29.13 2.63
C VAL A 360 10.39 -28.79 2.92
N LEU A 361 9.47 -29.25 2.07
CA LEU A 361 8.02 -29.14 2.22
C LEU A 361 7.39 -30.52 2.22
N ASP A 362 6.65 -30.86 3.26
CA ASP A 362 5.97 -32.17 3.41
C ASP A 362 6.93 -33.35 3.17
N ASN A 363 8.10 -33.32 3.83
CA ASN A 363 9.20 -34.28 3.70
C ASN A 363 9.76 -34.43 2.28
N ARG A 364 9.60 -33.43 1.41
CA ARG A 364 10.21 -33.39 0.07
C ARG A 364 11.01 -32.13 -0.10
N GLU A 365 12.25 -32.27 -0.56
CA GLU A 365 13.08 -31.13 -0.92
C GLU A 365 12.47 -30.38 -2.11
N ILE A 366 12.52 -29.04 -2.05
CA ILE A 366 12.05 -28.17 -3.13
C ILE A 366 13.24 -27.87 -4.04
N ASP A 367 13.21 -28.45 -5.22
CA ASP A 367 14.16 -28.20 -6.31
C ASP A 367 13.50 -27.48 -7.50
N VAL A 368 12.20 -27.72 -7.73
CA VAL A 368 11.44 -27.16 -8.85
C VAL A 368 10.06 -26.62 -8.42
N ALA A 369 9.55 -25.70 -9.24
CA ALA A 369 8.17 -25.23 -9.13
C ALA A 369 7.17 -26.34 -9.50
N GLY A 370 6.05 -26.39 -8.78
CA GLY A 370 5.01 -27.40 -8.94
C GLY A 370 3.65 -26.92 -8.46
N PRO A 371 2.56 -27.65 -8.79
CA PRO A 371 1.18 -27.29 -8.42
C PRO A 371 0.89 -27.41 -6.92
N ASP A 372 1.77 -28.09 -6.18
CA ASP A 372 1.76 -28.16 -4.72
C ASP A 372 2.06 -26.80 -4.06
N LYS A 373 2.54 -25.81 -4.82
CA LYS A 373 2.85 -24.47 -4.34
C LYS A 373 2.11 -23.45 -5.18
N ALA A 374 1.48 -22.47 -4.54
CA ALA A 374 0.85 -21.36 -5.24
C ALA A 374 1.54 -20.05 -4.88
N VAL A 375 1.76 -19.20 -5.88
CA VAL A 375 2.40 -17.89 -5.71
C VAL A 375 1.42 -16.79 -6.12
N VAL A 376 1.24 -15.81 -5.24
CA VAL A 376 0.65 -14.51 -5.54
C VAL A 376 1.80 -13.53 -5.67
N PHE A 377 2.04 -13.06 -6.88
CA PHE A 377 3.12 -12.12 -7.18
C PHE A 377 2.71 -10.68 -6.82
N GLN A 378 3.72 -9.84 -6.54
CA GLN A 378 3.55 -8.41 -6.30
C GLN A 378 2.86 -7.73 -7.50
N ALA A 379 3.29 -8.05 -8.73
CA ALA A 379 2.61 -7.65 -9.96
C ALA A 379 1.71 -8.79 -10.48
N PRO A 380 0.39 -8.56 -10.67
CA PRO A 380 -0.53 -9.61 -11.09
C PRO A 380 -0.16 -10.11 -12.49
N SER A 381 0.43 -11.30 -12.52
CA SER A 381 0.85 -12.01 -13.74
C SER A 381 -0.32 -12.79 -14.32
N LEU A 382 -1.34 -12.06 -14.77
CA LEU A 382 -2.49 -12.60 -15.48
C LEU A 382 -2.25 -12.56 -16.99
N MET A 383 -2.87 -13.48 -17.72
CA MET A 383 -2.90 -13.42 -19.18
C MET A 383 -3.92 -12.34 -19.58
N PRO A 384 -3.48 -11.23 -20.21
CA PRO A 384 -4.33 -10.06 -20.44
C PRO A 384 -5.48 -10.33 -21.42
N TRP A 385 -5.31 -11.31 -22.32
CA TRP A 385 -6.30 -11.75 -23.30
C TRP A 385 -7.29 -12.79 -22.77
N LEU A 386 -7.18 -13.21 -21.51
CA LEU A 386 -8.10 -14.16 -20.88
C LEU A 386 -9.03 -13.47 -19.90
N THR A 387 -10.23 -14.02 -19.73
CA THR A 387 -11.18 -13.57 -18.70
C THR A 387 -10.70 -13.91 -17.29
N ALA A 388 -11.33 -13.34 -16.25
CA ALA A 388 -11.07 -13.75 -14.87
C ALA A 388 -11.24 -15.27 -14.70
N ARG A 389 -12.36 -15.81 -15.20
CA ARG A 389 -12.65 -17.25 -15.17
C ARG A 389 -11.57 -18.07 -15.86
N GLN A 390 -11.17 -17.68 -17.06
CA GLN A 390 -10.14 -18.40 -17.83
C GLN A 390 -8.77 -18.35 -17.14
N ASN A 391 -8.39 -17.21 -16.57
CA ASN A 391 -7.13 -17.07 -15.83
C ASN A 391 -7.04 -18.04 -14.63
N VAL A 392 -8.13 -18.22 -13.90
CA VAL A 392 -8.20 -19.18 -12.77
C VAL A 392 -8.26 -20.63 -13.30
N ALA A 393 -9.04 -20.87 -14.36
CA ALA A 393 -9.23 -22.20 -14.93
C ALA A 393 -7.94 -22.86 -15.44
N LEU A 394 -6.98 -22.07 -15.97
CA LEU A 394 -5.67 -22.57 -16.45
C LEU A 394 -4.98 -23.49 -15.43
N GLY A 395 -5.04 -23.11 -14.15
CA GLY A 395 -4.45 -23.89 -13.07
C GLY A 395 -5.29 -25.10 -12.68
N VAL A 396 -6.60 -24.89 -12.55
CA VAL A 396 -7.59 -25.90 -12.16
C VAL A 396 -7.61 -27.08 -13.14
N GLU A 397 -7.56 -26.81 -14.44
CA GLU A 397 -7.57 -27.87 -15.47
C GLU A 397 -6.36 -28.80 -15.37
N ARG A 398 -5.21 -28.27 -14.94
CA ARG A 398 -3.98 -29.05 -14.76
C ARG A 398 -3.95 -29.83 -13.44
N VAL A 399 -4.50 -29.27 -12.37
CA VAL A 399 -4.50 -29.89 -11.04
C VAL A 399 -5.59 -30.94 -10.88
N TYR A 400 -6.75 -30.76 -11.52
CA TYR A 400 -7.89 -31.66 -11.40
C TYR A 400 -8.25 -32.36 -12.72
N PRO A 401 -7.31 -33.09 -13.38
CA PRO A 401 -7.53 -33.69 -14.70
C PRO A 401 -8.63 -34.77 -14.71
N HIS A 402 -8.98 -35.30 -13.54
CA HIS A 402 -10.04 -36.31 -13.37
C HIS A 402 -11.40 -35.73 -12.95
N ALA A 403 -11.45 -34.46 -12.51
CA ALA A 403 -12.71 -33.81 -12.15
C ALA A 403 -13.55 -33.52 -13.40
N ALA A 404 -14.87 -33.57 -13.26
CA ALA A 404 -15.79 -33.25 -14.34
C ALA A 404 -15.67 -31.77 -14.75
N ARG A 405 -16.00 -31.44 -16.01
CA ARG A 405 -15.94 -30.05 -16.49
C ARG A 405 -16.81 -29.10 -15.67
N ALA A 406 -17.98 -29.57 -15.22
CA ALA A 406 -18.86 -28.80 -14.34
C ALA A 406 -18.20 -28.54 -12.98
N GLU A 407 -17.61 -29.56 -12.37
CA GLU A 407 -16.93 -29.45 -11.07
C GLU A 407 -15.73 -28.49 -11.11
N ARG A 408 -14.93 -28.51 -12.18
CA ARG A 408 -13.84 -27.53 -12.37
C ARG A 408 -14.37 -26.10 -12.47
N ARG A 409 -15.47 -25.91 -13.20
CA ARG A 409 -16.11 -24.59 -13.33
C ARG A 409 -16.62 -24.12 -11.97
N ASP A 410 -17.20 -25.01 -11.17
CA ASP A 410 -17.72 -24.67 -9.85
C ASP A 410 -16.59 -24.29 -8.88
N ILE A 411 -15.41 -24.93 -8.95
CA ILE A 411 -14.21 -24.51 -8.20
C ILE A 411 -13.78 -23.10 -8.59
N VAL A 412 -13.69 -22.82 -9.89
CA VAL A 412 -13.29 -21.50 -10.41
C VAL A 412 -14.26 -20.42 -9.93
N ASP A 413 -15.55 -20.67 -10.06
CA ASP A 413 -16.59 -19.71 -9.71
C ASP A 413 -16.65 -19.46 -8.22
N TYR A 414 -16.53 -20.52 -7.42
CA TYR A 414 -16.46 -20.41 -5.97
C TYR A 414 -15.39 -19.44 -5.50
N TYR A 415 -14.16 -19.56 -6.03
CA TYR A 415 -13.07 -18.67 -5.62
C TYR A 415 -13.19 -17.26 -6.20
N LEU A 416 -13.75 -17.10 -7.41
CA LEU A 416 -14.02 -15.77 -7.97
C LEU A 416 -15.12 -15.03 -7.19
N ASP A 417 -16.16 -15.74 -6.75
CA ASP A 417 -17.21 -15.18 -5.91
C ASP A 417 -16.66 -14.76 -4.55
N ARG A 418 -15.80 -15.59 -3.93
CA ARG A 418 -15.19 -15.29 -2.62
C ARG A 418 -14.26 -14.08 -2.62
N VAL A 419 -13.60 -13.80 -3.74
CA VAL A 419 -12.79 -12.58 -3.88
C VAL A 419 -13.61 -11.35 -4.31
N GLY A 420 -14.94 -11.48 -4.37
CA GLY A 420 -15.85 -10.40 -4.75
C GLY A 420 -15.82 -10.06 -6.24
N LEU A 421 -15.52 -11.04 -7.11
CA LEU A 421 -15.49 -10.88 -8.57
C LEU A 421 -16.62 -11.63 -9.27
N GLY A 422 -17.73 -11.89 -8.56
CA GLY A 422 -18.84 -12.68 -9.08
C GLY A 422 -19.44 -12.14 -10.37
N ASP A 423 -19.61 -10.82 -10.45
CA ASP A 423 -20.17 -10.13 -11.62
C ASP A 423 -19.11 -9.81 -12.70
N ALA A 424 -17.84 -10.06 -12.40
CA ALA A 424 -16.71 -9.74 -13.27
C ALA A 424 -16.01 -10.99 -13.85
N LYS A 425 -16.61 -12.18 -13.71
CA LYS A 425 -16.03 -13.47 -14.14
C LYS A 425 -15.64 -13.49 -15.63
N GLU A 426 -16.44 -12.85 -16.48
CA GLU A 426 -16.23 -12.82 -17.94
C GLU A 426 -15.44 -11.60 -18.43
N LYS A 427 -15.05 -10.70 -17.53
CA LYS A 427 -14.28 -9.51 -17.90
C LYS A 427 -12.84 -9.91 -18.27
N LEU A 428 -12.25 -9.26 -19.27
CA LEU A 428 -10.85 -9.50 -19.64
C LEU A 428 -9.89 -8.89 -18.63
N ALA A 429 -8.78 -9.57 -18.35
CA ALA A 429 -7.78 -9.08 -17.38
C ALA A 429 -7.16 -7.73 -17.79
N ALA A 430 -7.08 -7.44 -19.10
CA ALA A 430 -6.65 -6.14 -19.62
C ALA A 430 -7.59 -4.98 -19.26
N GLU A 431 -8.88 -5.26 -19.04
CA GLU A 431 -9.92 -4.26 -18.78
C GLU A 431 -10.16 -4.05 -17.27
N MET A 432 -9.52 -4.88 -16.43
CA MET A 432 -9.66 -4.86 -14.98
C MET A 432 -8.82 -3.76 -14.33
N SER A 433 -9.21 -3.33 -13.13
CA SER A 433 -8.33 -2.55 -12.28
C SER A 433 -7.19 -3.42 -11.72
N ASN A 434 -6.12 -2.82 -11.20
CA ASN A 434 -5.07 -3.55 -10.50
C ASN A 434 -5.64 -4.39 -9.34
N GLY A 435 -6.59 -3.84 -8.57
CA GLY A 435 -7.30 -4.53 -7.50
C GLY A 435 -8.04 -5.77 -7.97
N MET A 436 -8.82 -5.65 -9.05
CA MET A 436 -9.52 -6.79 -9.65
C MET A 436 -8.52 -7.84 -10.14
N ARG A 437 -7.44 -7.43 -10.82
CA ARG A 437 -6.39 -8.36 -11.27
C ARG A 437 -5.74 -9.09 -10.09
N GLN A 438 -5.49 -8.40 -8.98
CA GLN A 438 -4.89 -9.00 -7.80
C GLN A 438 -5.83 -10.00 -7.12
N ARG A 439 -7.13 -9.67 -7.04
CA ARG A 439 -8.19 -10.59 -6.58
C ARG A 439 -8.27 -11.86 -7.45
N VAL A 440 -8.19 -11.74 -8.78
CA VAL A 440 -8.08 -12.91 -9.68
C VAL A 440 -6.81 -13.72 -9.39
N GLY A 441 -5.67 -13.05 -9.15
CA GLY A 441 -4.41 -13.71 -8.78
C GLY A 441 -4.52 -14.54 -7.50
N ILE A 442 -5.20 -14.01 -6.48
CA ILE A 442 -5.49 -14.71 -5.23
C ILE A 442 -6.46 -15.88 -5.47
N ALA A 443 -7.57 -15.66 -6.18
CA ALA A 443 -8.51 -16.73 -6.53
C ALA A 443 -7.81 -17.88 -7.27
N ARG A 444 -6.93 -17.55 -8.23
CA ARG A 444 -6.10 -18.52 -8.95
C ARG A 444 -5.20 -19.31 -8.02
N ALA A 445 -4.53 -18.66 -7.08
CA ALA A 445 -3.65 -19.32 -6.13
C ALA A 445 -4.40 -20.30 -5.22
N PHE A 446 -5.55 -19.89 -4.68
CA PHE A 446 -6.35 -20.77 -3.82
C PHE A 446 -7.03 -21.89 -4.60
N ALA A 447 -7.48 -21.68 -5.83
CA ALA A 447 -8.14 -22.72 -6.62
C ALA A 447 -7.28 -23.97 -6.87
N LEU A 448 -5.95 -23.85 -6.78
CA LEU A 448 -4.99 -24.94 -6.98
C LEU A 448 -4.93 -25.97 -5.82
N SER A 449 -5.57 -25.73 -4.68
CA SER A 449 -5.35 -26.52 -3.46
C SER A 449 -3.86 -26.68 -3.10
N PRO A 450 -3.10 -25.58 -3.02
CA PRO A 450 -1.67 -25.65 -2.73
C PRO A 450 -1.43 -26.18 -1.31
N ARG A 451 -0.31 -26.88 -1.14
CA ARG A 451 0.28 -27.24 0.15
C ARG A 451 0.93 -26.04 0.83
N LEU A 452 1.50 -25.14 0.03
CA LEU A 452 2.15 -23.92 0.47
C LEU A 452 1.68 -22.73 -0.35
N LEU A 453 1.12 -21.73 0.32
CA LEU A 453 0.74 -20.45 -0.28
C LEU A 453 1.86 -19.42 -0.04
N LEU A 454 2.35 -18.84 -1.12
CA LEU A 454 3.42 -17.85 -1.11
C LEU A 454 2.86 -16.52 -1.60
N LEU A 455 2.88 -15.50 -0.75
CA LEU A 455 2.31 -14.18 -1.04
C LEU A 455 3.41 -13.13 -1.04
N ASP A 456 3.80 -12.61 -2.21
CA ASP A 456 4.84 -11.59 -2.33
C ASP A 456 4.20 -10.21 -2.47
N GLU A 457 4.16 -9.45 -1.38
CA GLU A 457 3.52 -8.13 -1.28
C GLU A 457 2.13 -8.08 -1.95
N PRO A 458 1.19 -8.95 -1.55
CA PRO A 458 -0.08 -9.12 -2.24
C PRO A 458 -0.95 -7.85 -2.24
N PHE A 459 -0.63 -6.86 -1.39
CA PHE A 459 -1.35 -5.62 -1.21
C PHE A 459 -0.61 -4.35 -1.66
N GLY A 460 0.65 -4.46 -2.07
CA GLY A 460 1.55 -3.31 -2.22
C GLY A 460 1.14 -2.31 -3.31
N MET A 461 0.46 -2.77 -4.36
CA MET A 461 0.01 -1.93 -5.48
C MET A 461 -1.46 -1.48 -5.38
N LEU A 462 -2.08 -1.71 -4.22
CA LEU A 462 -3.48 -1.42 -3.99
C LEU A 462 -3.61 -0.15 -3.16
N ASP A 463 -4.65 0.62 -3.45
CA ASP A 463 -5.08 1.68 -2.55
C ASP A 463 -5.59 1.10 -1.22
N SER A 464 -5.67 1.92 -0.17
CA SER A 464 -6.07 1.47 1.16
C SER A 464 -7.40 0.72 1.18
N LEU A 465 -8.42 1.14 0.42
CA LEU A 465 -9.73 0.47 0.47
C LEU A 465 -9.65 -0.93 -0.13
N THR A 466 -9.15 -1.00 -1.36
CA THR A 466 -9.02 -2.27 -2.07
C THR A 466 -8.12 -3.23 -1.29
N ARG A 467 -7.09 -2.69 -0.62
CA ARG A 467 -6.21 -3.42 0.29
C ARG A 467 -7.00 -3.97 1.49
N TRP A 468 -7.85 -3.17 2.13
CA TRP A 468 -8.64 -3.60 3.29
C TRP A 468 -9.58 -4.74 2.92
N ASP A 469 -10.37 -4.56 1.87
CA ASP A 469 -11.27 -5.60 1.36
C ASP A 469 -10.50 -6.88 1.01
N LEU A 470 -9.34 -6.75 0.36
CA LEU A 470 -8.54 -7.90 -0.06
C LEU A 470 -7.92 -8.64 1.13
N GLN A 471 -7.53 -7.91 2.19
CA GLN A 471 -7.07 -8.51 3.43
C GLN A 471 -8.19 -9.29 4.11
N ASP A 472 -9.40 -8.72 4.18
CA ASP A 472 -10.56 -9.40 4.77
C ASP A 472 -10.90 -10.68 4.00
N VAL A 473 -10.88 -10.61 2.67
CA VAL A 473 -11.01 -11.78 1.78
C VAL A 473 -9.92 -12.82 2.06
N LEU A 474 -8.65 -12.40 2.20
CA LEU A 474 -7.55 -13.31 2.47
C LEU A 474 -7.70 -13.98 3.85
N VAL A 475 -8.06 -13.21 4.88
CA VAL A 475 -8.34 -13.71 6.24
C VAL A 475 -9.47 -14.73 6.21
N GLU A 476 -10.57 -14.44 5.50
CA GLU A 476 -11.72 -15.34 5.38
C GLU A 476 -11.33 -16.66 4.69
N VAL A 477 -10.73 -16.58 3.50
CA VAL A 477 -10.37 -17.77 2.70
C VAL A 477 -9.31 -18.61 3.41
N TRP A 478 -8.33 -17.97 4.06
CA TRP A 478 -7.32 -18.68 4.83
C TRP A 478 -7.89 -19.33 6.09
N ASN A 479 -8.79 -18.65 6.84
CA ASN A 479 -9.39 -19.25 8.03
C ASN A 479 -10.21 -20.51 7.72
N ARG A 480 -10.77 -20.61 6.51
CA ARG A 480 -11.49 -21.80 6.04
C ARG A 480 -10.57 -22.91 5.55
N THR A 481 -9.49 -22.57 4.85
CA THR A 481 -8.59 -23.55 4.21
C THR A 481 -7.45 -24.01 5.11
N LYS A 482 -7.02 -23.15 6.05
CA LYS A 482 -5.84 -23.33 6.91
C LYS A 482 -4.62 -23.82 6.11
N VAL A 483 -4.44 -23.25 4.91
CA VAL A 483 -3.26 -23.54 4.09
C VAL A 483 -2.02 -22.92 4.74
N THR A 484 -0.91 -23.66 4.79
CA THR A 484 0.37 -23.11 5.27
C THR A 484 0.78 -21.95 4.36
N ALA A 485 1.07 -20.78 4.94
CA ALA A 485 1.30 -19.57 4.15
C ALA A 485 2.55 -18.82 4.59
N VAL A 486 3.35 -18.34 3.62
CA VAL A 486 4.43 -17.38 3.83
C VAL A 486 4.10 -16.12 3.05
N MET A 487 3.97 -15.00 3.76
CA MET A 487 3.71 -13.69 3.17
C MET A 487 4.92 -12.80 3.34
N VAL A 488 5.25 -12.03 2.31
CA VAL A 488 6.16 -10.90 2.38
C VAL A 488 5.32 -9.63 2.41
N THR A 489 5.53 -8.79 3.41
CA THR A 489 4.97 -7.43 3.44
C THR A 489 5.99 -6.44 3.99
N HIS A 490 5.76 -5.16 3.71
CA HIS A 490 6.46 -4.05 4.33
C HIS A 490 5.62 -3.34 5.41
N ASP A 491 4.34 -3.71 5.55
CA ASP A 491 3.41 -3.09 6.48
C ASP A 491 3.33 -3.93 7.78
N VAL A 492 3.57 -3.27 8.91
CA VAL A 492 3.61 -3.88 10.24
C VAL A 492 2.23 -4.35 10.67
N ASP A 493 1.20 -3.54 10.41
CA ASP A 493 -0.16 -3.81 10.82
C ASP A 493 -0.70 -5.02 10.02
N GLU A 494 -0.36 -5.12 8.73
CA GLU A 494 -0.68 -6.29 7.90
C GLU A 494 -0.09 -7.59 8.43
N ALA A 495 1.18 -7.55 8.84
CA ALA A 495 1.86 -8.73 9.36
C ALA A 495 1.23 -9.22 10.67
N ILE A 496 0.88 -8.30 11.58
CA ILE A 496 0.23 -8.65 12.85
C ILE A 496 -1.22 -9.12 12.61
N LEU A 497 -1.93 -8.51 11.65
CA LEU A 497 -3.28 -8.91 11.28
C LEU A 497 -3.32 -10.34 10.73
N LEU A 498 -2.37 -10.72 9.86
CA LEU A 498 -2.45 -11.98 9.10
C LEU A 498 -1.64 -13.14 9.69
N ALA A 499 -0.51 -12.87 10.36
CA ALA A 499 0.46 -13.91 10.71
C ALA A 499 0.35 -14.43 12.14
N ASP A 500 0.65 -15.72 12.33
CA ASP A 500 0.91 -16.32 13.64
C ASP A 500 2.32 -15.96 14.14
N ARG A 501 3.25 -15.74 13.21
CA ARG A 501 4.59 -15.22 13.50
C ARG A 501 5.05 -14.20 12.47
N VAL A 502 5.72 -13.17 12.96
CA VAL A 502 6.43 -12.18 12.15
C VAL A 502 7.93 -12.46 12.24
N VAL A 503 8.52 -12.87 11.13
CA VAL A 503 9.95 -13.12 10.98
C VAL A 503 10.59 -11.86 10.42
N MET A 504 11.49 -11.27 11.19
CA MET A 504 12.16 -10.02 10.86
C MET A 504 13.57 -10.30 10.34
N MET A 505 13.85 -9.86 9.12
CA MET A 505 15.13 -10.05 8.44
C MET A 505 16.06 -8.86 8.64
N THR A 506 17.35 -9.13 8.86
CA THR A 506 18.40 -8.11 8.91
C THR A 506 18.65 -7.51 7.52
N ASN A 507 19.41 -6.42 7.45
CA ASN A 507 19.76 -5.81 6.16
C ASN A 507 20.70 -6.69 5.33
N GLY A 508 20.57 -6.57 4.01
CA GLY A 508 21.56 -7.12 3.08
C GLY A 508 22.80 -6.23 2.97
N PRO A 509 23.92 -6.75 2.45
CA PRO A 509 24.15 -8.15 2.03
C PRO A 509 24.30 -9.12 3.22
N ASN A 510 24.16 -10.42 2.97
CA ASN A 510 24.13 -11.50 3.99
C ASN A 510 22.96 -11.36 4.96
N ALA A 511 21.76 -11.06 4.45
CA ALA A 511 20.59 -10.95 5.29
C ALA A 511 20.25 -12.32 5.90
N MET A 512 19.99 -12.32 7.21
CA MET A 512 19.57 -13.48 8.00
C MET A 512 18.29 -13.15 8.76
N ILE A 513 17.72 -14.15 9.43
CA ILE A 513 16.64 -13.89 10.39
C ILE A 513 17.25 -13.24 11.63
N GLY A 514 16.86 -12.00 11.91
CA GLY A 514 17.30 -11.29 13.11
C GLY A 514 16.45 -11.64 14.33
N LYS A 515 15.12 -11.61 14.16
CA LYS A 515 14.18 -11.87 15.26
C LYS A 515 12.91 -12.51 14.74
N VAL A 516 12.26 -13.33 15.57
CA VAL A 516 10.96 -13.93 15.28
C VAL A 516 10.00 -13.56 16.40
N LEU A 517 8.95 -12.84 16.06
CA LEU A 517 7.87 -12.47 16.96
C LEU A 517 6.70 -13.43 16.81
N LYS A 518 6.22 -14.01 17.91
CA LYS A 518 4.98 -14.79 17.94
C LYS A 518 3.79 -13.88 18.24
N VAL A 519 2.78 -13.90 17.38
CA VAL A 519 1.56 -13.09 17.50
C VAL A 519 0.48 -13.92 18.19
N ASP A 520 0.38 -13.78 19.51
CA ASP A 520 -0.60 -14.48 20.34
C ASP A 520 -1.91 -13.69 20.45
N LEU A 521 -2.57 -13.54 19.31
CA LEU A 521 -3.88 -12.90 19.16
C LEU A 521 -4.90 -13.90 18.61
N PRO A 522 -6.13 -13.95 19.17
CA PRO A 522 -7.16 -14.89 18.73
C PRO A 522 -7.54 -14.66 17.26
N ARG A 523 -7.95 -15.73 16.58
CA ARG A 523 -8.47 -15.67 15.20
C ARG A 523 -9.97 -16.02 15.17
N PRO A 524 -10.78 -15.49 14.24
CA PRO A 524 -10.41 -14.53 13.18
C PRO A 524 -10.11 -13.13 13.77
N ARG A 525 -9.22 -12.39 13.10
CA ARG A 525 -8.84 -11.04 13.50
C ARG A 525 -9.53 -10.06 12.57
N ASP A 526 -10.28 -9.13 13.13
CA ASP A 526 -10.77 -7.95 12.42
C ASP A 526 -10.02 -6.71 12.92
N ARG A 527 -9.94 -5.67 12.08
CA ARG A 527 -9.17 -4.46 12.38
C ARG A 527 -9.65 -3.72 13.61
N LYS A 528 -10.96 -3.70 13.85
CA LYS A 528 -11.53 -2.94 14.95
C LYS A 528 -11.15 -3.59 16.28
N THR A 529 -11.37 -4.90 16.40
CA THR A 529 -10.98 -5.67 17.58
C THR A 529 -9.45 -5.68 17.76
N LEU A 530 -8.69 -5.72 16.66
CA LEU A 530 -7.23 -5.68 16.71
C LEU A 530 -6.71 -4.38 17.34
N LEU A 531 -7.26 -3.23 16.96
CA LEU A 531 -6.89 -1.93 17.54
C LEU A 531 -7.32 -1.82 19.01
N GLU A 532 -8.35 -2.55 19.44
CA GLU A 532 -8.80 -2.58 20.83
C GLU A 532 -7.88 -3.39 21.75
N ASP A 533 -7.14 -4.38 21.22
CA ASP A 533 -6.25 -5.24 22.00
C ASP A 533 -4.92 -4.54 22.35
N PRO A 534 -4.57 -4.40 23.64
CA PRO A 534 -3.29 -3.81 24.05
C PRO A 534 -2.05 -4.53 23.52
N LYS A 535 -2.12 -5.87 23.32
CA LYS A 535 -1.00 -6.65 22.77
C LYS A 535 -0.65 -6.24 21.34
N PHE A 536 -1.61 -5.73 20.58
CA PHE A 536 -1.36 -5.25 19.21
C PHE A 536 -0.31 -4.15 19.20
N TYR A 537 -0.44 -3.14 20.07
CA TYR A 537 0.51 -2.04 20.15
C TYR A 537 1.88 -2.50 20.64
N GLN A 538 1.95 -3.49 21.54
CA GLN A 538 3.21 -4.09 21.98
C GLN A 538 3.94 -4.78 20.82
N TYR A 539 3.23 -5.60 20.04
CA TYR A 539 3.79 -6.27 18.86
C TYR A 539 4.23 -5.26 17.80
N ARG A 540 3.42 -4.22 17.59
CA ARG A 540 3.75 -3.15 16.66
C ARG A 540 5.02 -2.40 17.07
N GLN A 541 5.15 -2.06 18.34
CA GLN A 541 6.36 -1.42 18.90
C GLN A 541 7.59 -2.30 18.69
N GLU A 542 7.50 -3.59 18.98
CA GLU A 542 8.62 -4.52 18.84
C GLU A 542 9.11 -4.63 17.39
N VAL A 543 8.19 -4.70 16.43
CA VAL A 543 8.52 -4.74 15.00
C VAL A 543 9.09 -3.39 14.53
N LEU A 544 8.49 -2.27 14.92
CA LEU A 544 8.98 -0.94 14.57
C LEU A 544 10.38 -0.69 15.11
N HIS A 545 10.62 -1.06 16.37
CA HIS A 545 11.92 -0.92 17.01
C HIS A 545 13.00 -1.73 16.28
N PHE A 546 12.71 -2.99 15.92
CA PHE A 546 13.65 -3.78 15.11
C PHE A 546 13.93 -3.12 13.75
N LEU A 547 12.90 -2.60 13.08
CA LEU A 547 13.10 -1.92 11.80
C LEU A 547 13.94 -0.65 11.96
N ALA A 548 13.75 0.11 13.04
CA ALA A 548 14.53 1.31 13.32
C ALA A 548 16.00 1.00 13.66
N GLU A 549 16.26 0.01 14.51
CA GLU A 549 17.62 -0.41 14.89
C GLU A 549 18.48 -0.78 13.67
N TYR A 550 17.86 -1.41 12.68
CA TYR A 550 18.53 -1.84 11.46
C TYR A 550 18.42 -0.80 10.32
N ASP A 551 17.77 0.36 10.49
CA ASP A 551 17.76 1.42 9.47
C ASP A 551 19.12 2.14 9.37
N HIS A 552 19.84 2.19 10.49
CA HIS A 552 21.26 2.51 10.49
C HIS A 552 22.01 1.24 10.11
N GLY A 553 22.78 1.27 9.01
CA GLY A 553 23.56 0.13 8.53
C GLY A 553 24.50 -0.47 9.59
N PRO A 554 25.39 -1.42 9.23
CA PRO A 554 26.18 -2.23 10.19
C PRO A 554 27.13 -1.52 11.18
N ALA A 555 27.02 -0.20 11.40
CA ALA A 555 27.89 0.60 12.25
C ALA A 555 27.43 0.75 13.71
N ALA A 556 26.20 0.37 14.09
CA ALA A 556 25.70 0.65 15.45
C ALA A 556 26.05 -0.38 16.55
N LYS A 557 26.81 -1.45 16.24
CA LYS A 557 27.31 -2.42 17.24
C LYS A 557 28.82 -2.36 17.49
N ALA A 558 29.49 -1.28 17.08
CA ALA A 558 30.87 -1.01 17.43
C ALA A 558 30.99 0.39 18.07
N ALA A 559 30.46 0.54 19.28
CA ALA A 559 30.78 1.62 20.21
C ALA A 559 30.82 1.06 21.63
#